data_AF-A0A6M6BGF5-F1
#
_entry.id   AF-A0A6M6BGF5-F1
#
_cell.length_a   1.000
_cell.length_b   1.000
_cell.length_c   1.000
_cell.angle_alpha   90.00
_cell.angle_beta   90.00
_cell.angle_gamma   90.00
#
_symmetry.space_group_name_H-M   'P 1'
#
loop_
_entity.id
_entity.type
_entity.pdbx_description
1 polymer ?
#
loop_
_entity_poly.entity_id
_entity_poly.type
_entity_poly.pdbx_seq_one_letter_code
_entity_poly.pdbx_strand_id
1 'polypeptide(L)'
;MVFSTLKDSYLQKLGFVRLSLYRSWDYPVAAPEAEFAPVSDMRYQHRLVGRDGTRLYACSWIHEPGYMLTTAQHISSLTHVVAELDSDDVVVLQQHIEAFFMMHGGSTLPLGPEERPQLTLS
;
A
#
# COMPACT_ATOMS: atom_id res chain seq x y z
N MET A 1 15.74 -17.38 8.12
CA MET A 1 14.64 -16.68 7.45
C MET A 1 15.21 -15.43 6.78
N VAL A 2 15.43 -15.47 5.45
CA VAL A 2 16.10 -14.38 4.69
C VAL A 2 15.18 -13.80 3.60
N PHE A 3 14.15 -14.54 3.18
CA PHE A 3 13.22 -14.11 2.12
C PHE A 3 12.46 -12.82 2.44
N SER A 4 12.03 -12.64 3.70
CA SER A 4 11.35 -11.41 4.15
C SER A 4 12.22 -10.15 3.95
N THR A 5 13.56 -10.26 4.09
CA THR A 5 14.44 -9.09 3.92
C THR A 5 14.67 -8.67 2.47
N LEU A 6 14.56 -9.61 1.52
CA LEU A 6 14.82 -9.33 0.11
C LEU A 6 13.62 -8.65 -0.56
N LYS A 7 12.40 -9.16 -0.34
CA LYS A 7 11.16 -8.49 -0.78
C LYS A 7 11.03 -7.09 -0.16
N ASP A 8 11.32 -6.98 1.14
CA ASP A 8 11.31 -5.71 1.85
C ASP A 8 12.27 -4.69 1.22
N SER A 9 13.49 -5.13 0.90
CA SER A 9 14.48 -4.29 0.23
C SER A 9 14.03 -3.83 -1.16
N TYR A 10 13.39 -4.70 -1.94
CA TYR A 10 12.89 -4.32 -3.27
C TYR A 10 11.72 -3.37 -3.20
N LEU A 11 10.73 -3.64 -2.34
CA LEU A 11 9.60 -2.74 -2.13
C LEU A 11 10.08 -1.36 -1.67
N GLN A 12 11.03 -1.30 -0.74
CA GLN A 12 11.61 -0.02 -0.32
C GLN A 12 12.30 0.76 -1.45
N LYS A 13 13.02 0.06 -2.35
CA LYS A 13 13.61 0.67 -3.55
C LYS A 13 12.55 1.20 -4.52
N LEU A 14 11.42 0.53 -4.62
CA LEU A 14 10.26 0.97 -5.39
C LEU A 14 9.44 2.07 -4.69
N GLY A 15 9.92 2.63 -3.58
CA GLY A 15 9.27 3.75 -2.92
C GLY A 15 8.17 3.36 -1.93
N PHE A 16 8.08 2.08 -1.57
CA PHE A 16 7.22 1.64 -0.48
C PHE A 16 7.85 1.87 0.89
N VAL A 17 6.99 2.12 1.88
CA VAL A 17 7.34 2.17 3.29
C VAL A 17 6.53 1.12 4.01
N ARG A 18 7.22 0.28 4.79
CA ARG A 18 6.58 -0.75 5.60
C ARG A 18 5.67 -0.09 6.63
N LEU A 19 4.42 -0.52 6.67
CA LEU A 19 3.50 -0.15 7.74
C LEU A 19 3.85 -1.00 8.97
N SER A 20 4.01 -0.39 10.14
CA SER A 20 4.24 -1.10 11.39
C SER A 20 3.16 -2.15 11.60
N LEU A 21 3.58 -3.34 12.04
CA LEU A 21 2.76 -4.55 12.20
C LEU A 21 1.37 -4.21 12.75
N TYR A 22 0.38 -4.65 11.98
CA TYR A 22 -1.03 -4.70 12.30
C TYR A 22 -1.24 -5.03 13.79
N ARG A 23 -1.70 -4.04 14.58
CA ARG A 23 -2.24 -4.34 15.91
C ARG A 23 -3.71 -4.66 15.70
N SER A 24 -4.14 -5.83 16.14
CA SER A 24 -5.52 -6.31 16.11
C SER A 24 -6.54 -5.38 16.80
N TRP A 25 -6.10 -4.32 17.48
CA TRP A 25 -6.94 -3.34 18.17
C TRP A 25 -7.50 -2.22 17.27
N ASP A 26 -6.98 -2.04 16.06
CA ASP A 26 -7.51 -1.06 15.09
C ASP A 26 -8.76 -1.57 14.33
N TYR A 27 -9.30 -2.73 14.74
CA TYR A 27 -10.55 -3.28 14.22
C TYR A 27 -11.72 -2.89 15.14
N PRO A 28 -12.83 -2.32 14.62
CA PRO A 28 -14.10 -2.48 15.29
C PRO A 28 -14.44 -3.97 15.25
N VAL A 29 -14.45 -4.62 16.41
CA VAL A 29 -14.76 -6.06 16.66
C VAL A 29 -16.10 -6.52 16.02
N ALA A 30 -16.87 -5.61 15.44
CA ALA A 30 -18.16 -5.84 14.81
C ALA A 30 -18.12 -6.07 13.29
N ALA A 31 -16.99 -5.85 12.60
CA ALA A 31 -16.90 -6.19 11.17
C ALA A 31 -16.49 -7.68 11.04
N PRO A 32 -17.31 -8.55 10.43
CA PRO A 32 -16.84 -9.88 10.06
C PRO A 32 -15.64 -9.69 9.12
N GLU A 33 -14.55 -10.42 9.38
CA GLU A 33 -13.29 -10.29 8.66
C GLU A 33 -13.54 -10.18 7.16
N ALA A 34 -12.98 -9.16 6.53
CA ALA A 34 -12.78 -9.26 5.10
C ALA A 34 -11.69 -10.31 4.85
N GLU A 35 -12.12 -11.48 4.36
CA GLU A 35 -11.33 -12.71 4.14
C GLU A 35 -10.15 -12.56 3.15
N PHE A 36 -9.84 -11.36 2.65
CA PHE A 36 -8.99 -11.18 1.48
C PHE A 36 -7.49 -11.00 1.77
N ALA A 37 -7.06 -10.86 3.03
CA ALA A 37 -5.62 -10.72 3.32
C ALA A 37 -5.22 -11.34 4.67
N PRO A 38 -4.37 -12.38 4.67
CA PRO A 38 -3.83 -12.99 5.88
C PRO A 38 -3.20 -11.96 6.85
N VAL A 39 -3.44 -12.16 8.15
CA VAL A 39 -2.81 -11.36 9.24
C VAL A 39 -1.28 -11.49 9.24
N SER A 40 -0.75 -12.55 8.62
CA SER A 40 0.68 -12.80 8.49
C SER A 40 1.39 -11.94 7.45
N ASP A 41 0.70 -11.26 6.54
CA ASP A 41 1.35 -10.61 5.41
C ASP A 41 1.96 -9.23 5.75
N MET A 42 3.05 -8.89 5.08
CA MET A 42 3.70 -7.59 5.26
C MET A 42 2.99 -6.54 4.41
N ARG A 43 2.56 -5.45 5.06
CA ARG A 43 1.88 -4.33 4.40
C ARG A 43 2.80 -3.15 4.22
N TYR A 44 2.63 -2.51 3.07
CA TYR A 44 3.42 -1.38 2.66
C TYR A 44 2.53 -0.30 2.06
N GLN A 45 2.93 0.95 2.22
CA GLN A 45 2.32 2.08 1.54
C GLN A 45 3.35 2.76 0.64
N HIS A 46 2.96 3.07 -0.59
CA HIS A 46 3.80 3.85 -1.48
C HIS A 46 3.93 5.30 -0.98
N ARG A 47 5.12 5.89 -1.08
CA ARG A 47 5.39 7.27 -0.63
C ARG A 47 4.63 8.31 -1.44
N LEU A 48 4.47 8.04 -2.73
CA LEU A 48 3.66 8.87 -3.63
C LEU A 48 2.20 8.43 -3.61
N VAL A 49 1.33 9.37 -3.92
CA VAL A 49 -0.10 9.15 -4.16
C VAL A 49 -0.44 9.53 -5.60
N GLY A 50 -1.53 9.01 -6.13
CA GLY A 50 -2.12 9.46 -7.39
C GLY A 50 -2.44 10.95 -7.31
N ARG A 51 -2.48 11.63 -8.46
CA ARG A 51 -2.78 13.07 -8.51
C ARG A 51 -4.20 13.38 -8.06
N ASP A 52 -5.09 12.42 -8.19
CA ASP A 52 -6.44 12.43 -7.62
C ASP A 52 -6.50 12.16 -6.11
N GLY A 53 -5.35 11.95 -5.46
CA GLY A 53 -5.23 11.63 -4.04
C GLY A 53 -5.27 10.14 -3.72
N THR A 54 -5.46 9.25 -4.70
CA THR A 54 -5.57 7.81 -4.48
C THR A 54 -4.24 7.24 -3.97
N ARG A 55 -4.28 6.49 -2.87
CA ARG A 55 -3.09 5.85 -2.30
C ARG A 55 -2.85 4.49 -2.94
N LEU A 56 -1.58 4.07 -2.96
CA LEU A 56 -1.19 2.73 -3.36
C LEU A 56 -0.57 2.00 -2.17
N TYR A 57 -1.04 0.77 -1.96
CA TYR A 57 -0.54 -0.16 -0.96
C TYR A 57 -0.08 -1.44 -1.63
N ALA A 58 0.85 -2.14 -0.98
CA ALA A 58 1.27 -3.48 -1.36
C ALA A 58 1.15 -4.42 -0.16
N CYS A 59 0.51 -5.56 -0.37
CA CYS A 59 0.56 -6.71 0.52
C CYS A 59 1.56 -7.70 -0.07
N SER A 60 2.61 -8.03 0.68
CA SER A 60 3.61 -9.03 0.31
C SER A 60 3.38 -10.29 1.12
N TRP A 61 3.14 -11.39 0.42
CA TRP A 61 3.10 -12.72 1.04
C TRP A 61 4.49 -13.05 1.60
N ILE A 62 4.54 -13.47 2.87
CA ILE A 62 5.82 -13.75 3.55
C ILE A 62 6.40 -15.10 3.11
N HIS A 63 5.53 -16.09 2.94
CA HIS A 63 5.91 -17.48 2.69
C HIS A 63 5.76 -17.90 1.24
N GLU A 64 5.13 -17.06 0.41
CA GLU A 64 4.79 -17.34 -0.98
C GLU A 64 5.32 -16.21 -1.88
N PRO A 65 5.67 -16.50 -3.14
CA PRO A 65 6.04 -15.47 -4.11
C PRO A 65 4.83 -14.64 -4.50
N GLY A 66 5.04 -13.35 -4.78
CA GLY A 66 3.99 -12.47 -5.26
C GLY A 66 3.58 -11.34 -4.31
N TYR A 67 2.69 -10.51 -4.85
CA TYR A 67 2.23 -9.26 -4.26
C TYR A 67 0.78 -8.99 -4.64
N MET A 68 0.03 -8.36 -3.74
CA MET A 68 -1.25 -7.76 -4.06
C MET A 68 -1.16 -6.24 -3.92
N LEU A 69 -1.47 -5.52 -5.00
CA LEU A 69 -1.54 -4.06 -5.03
C LEU A 69 -2.97 -3.60 -4.75
N THR A 70 -3.14 -2.62 -3.85
CA THR A 70 -4.46 -2.13 -3.46
C THR A 70 -4.53 -0.63 -3.27
N THR A 71 -5.74 -0.07 -3.36
CA THR A 71 -6.01 1.35 -3.07
C THR A 71 -6.38 1.62 -1.62
N ALA A 72 -6.67 0.56 -0.86
CA ALA A 72 -7.04 0.65 0.54
C ALA A 72 -6.05 -0.13 1.41
N GLN A 73 -5.70 0.47 2.55
CA GLN A 73 -4.92 -0.19 3.60
C GLN A 73 -5.65 -1.43 4.14
N HIS A 74 -6.99 -1.39 4.16
CA HIS A 74 -7.87 -2.47 4.58
C HIS A 74 -8.72 -2.93 3.40
N ILE A 75 -8.50 -4.16 2.97
CA ILE A 75 -9.14 -4.73 1.79
C ILE A 75 -10.45 -5.36 2.23
N SER A 76 -11.53 -4.60 2.20
CA SER A 76 -12.88 -5.11 2.51
C SER A 76 -13.73 -5.47 1.29
N SER A 77 -13.18 -5.28 0.09
CA SER A 77 -13.88 -5.46 -1.18
C SER A 77 -12.86 -5.68 -2.30
N LEU A 78 -13.25 -6.48 -3.31
CA LEU A 78 -12.48 -6.66 -4.54
C LEU A 78 -12.23 -5.35 -5.28
N THR A 79 -13.10 -4.34 -5.08
CA THR A 79 -12.92 -3.00 -5.67
C THR A 79 -11.67 -2.27 -5.17
N HIS A 80 -11.08 -2.72 -4.05
CA HIS A 80 -9.81 -2.18 -3.56
C HIS A 80 -8.60 -2.82 -4.22
N VAL A 81 -8.76 -3.96 -4.90
CA VAL A 81 -7.67 -4.69 -5.53
C VAL A 81 -7.36 -4.03 -6.88
N VAL A 82 -6.11 -3.63 -7.04
CA VAL A 82 -5.58 -3.06 -8.29
C VAL A 82 -5.01 -4.19 -9.15
N ALA A 83 -4.20 -5.06 -8.55
CA ALA A 83 -3.58 -6.19 -9.22
C ALA A 83 -3.17 -7.25 -8.19
N GLU A 84 -3.17 -8.51 -8.63
CA GLU A 84 -2.60 -9.64 -7.93
C GLU A 84 -1.49 -10.22 -8.81
N LEU A 85 -0.29 -10.34 -8.26
CA LEU A 85 0.90 -10.81 -8.93
C LEU A 85 1.35 -12.09 -8.24
N ASP A 86 1.50 -13.18 -9.00
CA ASP A 86 1.87 -14.51 -8.52
C ASP A 86 3.39 -14.73 -8.42
N SER A 87 4.20 -13.72 -8.78
CA SER A 87 5.65 -13.80 -8.81
C SER A 87 6.32 -12.59 -8.16
N ASP A 88 7.56 -12.79 -7.72
CA ASP A 88 8.39 -11.73 -7.13
C ASP A 88 9.11 -10.86 -8.20
N ASP A 89 8.64 -10.87 -9.45
CA ASP A 89 9.25 -10.11 -10.53
C ASP A 89 9.10 -8.59 -10.30
N VAL A 90 10.22 -7.96 -9.96
CA VAL A 90 10.29 -6.53 -9.63
C VAL A 90 9.99 -5.66 -10.84
N VAL A 91 10.30 -6.11 -12.06
CA VAL A 91 10.02 -5.37 -13.30
C VAL A 91 8.53 -5.35 -13.55
N VAL A 92 7.86 -6.49 -13.42
CA VAL A 92 6.39 -6.59 -13.55
C VAL A 92 5.70 -5.75 -12.48
N LEU A 93 6.17 -5.81 -11.22
CA LEU A 93 5.65 -4.98 -10.15
C LEU A 93 5.81 -3.49 -10.46
N GLN A 94 6.98 -3.07 -10.94
CA GLN A 94 7.23 -1.67 -11.32
C GLN A 94 6.28 -1.20 -12.43
N GLN A 95 6.06 -2.01 -13.46
CA GLN A 95 5.15 -1.68 -14.55
C GLN A 95 3.71 -1.45 -14.04
N HIS A 96 3.24 -2.25 -13.08
CA HIS A 96 1.91 -2.07 -12.49
C HIS A 96 1.83 -0.78 -11.65
N ILE A 97 2.89 -0.41 -10.95
CA ILE A 97 2.95 0.84 -10.18
C ILE A 97 2.90 2.05 -11.13
N GLU A 98 3.67 2.02 -12.20
CA GLU A 98 3.69 3.09 -13.21
C GLU A 98 2.32 3.21 -13.92
N ALA A 99 1.73 2.08 -14.33
CA ALA A 99 0.41 2.06 -14.93
C ALA A 99 -0.66 2.60 -13.98
N PHE A 100 -0.61 2.21 -12.70
CA PHE A 100 -1.48 2.74 -11.66
C PHE A 100 -1.40 4.27 -11.61
N PHE A 101 -0.21 4.85 -11.44
CA PHE A 101 -0.10 6.31 -11.35
C PHE A 101 -0.52 7.01 -12.62
N MET A 102 -0.26 6.44 -13.80
CA MET A 102 -0.73 6.98 -15.07
C MET A 102 -2.26 7.04 -15.14
N MET A 103 -2.96 5.99 -14.70
CA MET A 103 -4.44 5.98 -14.63
C MET A 103 -4.99 7.01 -13.64
N HIS A 104 -4.23 7.34 -12.59
CA HIS A 104 -4.59 8.33 -11.57
C HIS A 104 -4.05 9.76 -11.86
N GLY A 105 -3.73 10.06 -13.12
CA GLY A 105 -3.32 11.40 -13.56
C GLY A 105 -1.87 11.78 -13.22
N GLY A 106 -1.04 10.78 -12.94
CA GLY A 106 0.34 10.89 -12.48
C GLY A 106 0.49 10.68 -10.98
N SER A 107 1.73 10.75 -10.49
CA SER A 107 2.06 10.64 -9.07
C SER A 107 2.42 12.00 -8.47
N THR A 108 2.05 12.26 -7.22
CA THR A 108 2.46 13.43 -6.43
C THR A 108 2.90 13.01 -5.02
N LEU A 109 3.65 13.87 -4.34
CA LEU A 109 3.83 13.73 -2.91
C LEU A 109 2.48 13.95 -2.20
N PRO A 110 2.19 13.20 -1.12
CA PRO A 110 1.03 13.46 -0.30
C PRO A 110 1.14 14.89 0.24
N LEU A 111 0.07 15.66 0.10
CA LEU A 111 -0.04 16.95 0.79
C LEU A 111 0.12 16.62 2.29
N GLY A 112 1.17 17.17 2.91
CA GLY A 112 1.33 17.10 4.36
C GLY A 112 0.12 17.75 5.04
N PRO A 113 -0.06 17.57 6.35
CA PRO A 113 -1.02 18.41 7.07
C PRO A 113 -0.61 19.86 6.83
N GLU A 114 -1.39 20.58 6.01
CA GLU A 114 -1.18 22.01 5.82
C GLU A 114 -1.11 22.66 7.21
N GLU A 115 -0.03 23.40 7.45
CA GLU A 115 0.00 24.42 8.48
C GLU A 115 -1.22 25.31 8.23
N ARG A 116 -2.27 25.11 9.02
CA ARG A 116 -3.43 26.01 9.04
C ARG A 116 -2.87 27.42 9.16
N PRO A 117 -3.15 28.33 8.22
CA PRO A 117 -2.84 29.74 8.43
C PRO A 117 -3.52 30.13 9.74
N GLN A 118 -2.72 30.43 10.77
CA GLN A 118 -3.25 31.06 11.97
C GLN A 118 -3.81 32.39 11.50
N LEU A 119 -5.14 32.45 11.37
CA LEU A 119 -5.87 33.70 11.30
C LEU A 119 -5.58 34.43 12.61
N THR A 120 -4.55 35.27 12.64
CA THR A 120 -4.39 36.31 13.63
C THR A 120 -5.52 37.30 13.38
N LEU A 121 -6.64 37.08 14.07
CA LEU A 121 -7.66 38.11 14.25
C LEU A 121 -6.99 39.27 15.00
N SER A 122 -6.96 40.42 14.32
CA SER A 122 -6.52 41.71 14.85
C SER A 122 -7.55 42.27 15.83
#